data_AF-A0A965SYX9-F1
#
_entry.id   AF-A0A965SYX9-F1
#
_cell.length_a   1.000
_cell.length_b   1.000
_cell.length_c   1.000
_cell.angle_alpha   90.00
_cell.angle_beta   90.00
_cell.angle_gamma   90.00
#
_symmetry.space_group_name_H-M   'P 1'
#
loop_
_entity.id
_entity.type
_entity.pdbx_description
1 polymer ?
#
loop_
_entity_poly.entity_id
_entity_poly.type
_entity_poly.pdbx_seq_one_letter_code
_entity_poly.pdbx_strand_id
1 'polypeptide(L)' 'MSDLKKEYDPLQKQKSADKTARIPIKIVPLAETLKKPDWIRVKAASSSSRFSEIKQILRENQLVTVCEEASCP' A
#
# COMPACT_ATOMS: atom_id res chain seq x y z
N MET A 1 14.59 -10.40 25.58
CA MET A 1 15.04 -10.40 24.17
C MET A 1 14.71 -9.03 23.61
N SER A 2 15.75 -8.23 23.44
CA SER A 2 15.73 -6.78 23.28
C SER A 2 15.04 -6.32 21.99
N ASP A 3 13.92 -5.62 22.14
CA ASP A 3 13.34 -4.76 21.10
C ASP A 3 14.35 -3.66 20.76
N LEU A 4 15.18 -3.90 19.75
CA LEU A 4 15.94 -2.84 19.08
C LEU A 4 14.92 -1.91 18.40
N LYS A 5 14.62 -0.78 19.03
CA LYS A 5 13.90 0.33 18.39
C LYS A 5 14.68 0.73 17.14
N LYS A 6 14.17 0.32 15.98
CA LYS A 6 14.72 0.71 14.68
C LYS A 6 14.70 2.24 14.60
N GLU A 7 15.87 2.84 14.35
CA GLU A 7 16.03 4.29 14.24
C GLU A 7 15.20 4.81 13.05
N TYR A 8 14.52 5.94 13.24
CA TYR A 8 13.63 6.48 12.21
C TYR A 8 14.43 7.16 11.09
N ASP A 9 14.46 6.53 9.92
CA ASP A 9 14.95 7.15 8.70
C ASP A 9 13.78 7.66 7.83
N PRO A 10 13.65 8.97 7.59
CA PRO A 10 12.62 9.55 6.71
C PRO A 10 12.85 9.27 5.22
N LEU A 11 14.07 8.95 4.79
CA LEU A 11 14.40 8.66 3.38
C LEU A 11 14.11 7.20 3.01
N GLN A 12 14.01 6.32 4.00
CA GLN A 12 13.69 4.91 3.77
C GLN A 12 12.21 4.72 3.37
N LYS A 13 11.96 3.92 2.34
CA LYS A 13 10.59 3.55 1.92
C LYS A 13 9.90 2.72 3.01
N GLN A 14 8.97 3.33 3.73
CA GLN A 14 8.17 2.65 4.76
C GLN A 14 6.88 2.08 4.16
N LYS A 15 6.52 0.84 4.52
CA LYS A 15 5.30 0.17 4.06
C LYS A 15 4.53 -0.44 5.24
N SER A 16 3.20 -0.51 5.11
CA SER A 16 2.33 -1.23 6.03
C SER A 16 2.59 -0.90 7.51
N ALA A 17 3.02 -1.88 8.32
CA ALA A 17 3.29 -1.72 9.75
C ALA A 17 4.33 -0.64 10.04
N ASP A 18 5.32 -0.44 9.18
CA ASP A 18 6.36 0.56 9.38
C ASP A 18 5.78 1.98 9.35
N LYS A 19 4.78 2.23 8.49
CA LYS A 19 4.08 3.52 8.44
C LYS A 19 3.22 3.75 9.69
N THR A 20 2.57 2.70 10.19
CA THR A 20 1.62 2.82 11.30
C THR A 20 2.24 2.64 12.69
N ALA A 21 3.50 2.20 12.79
CA ALA A 21 4.19 1.92 14.05
C ALA A 21 4.18 3.10 15.04
N ARG A 22 4.22 4.34 14.52
CA ARG A 22 4.26 5.59 15.30
C ARG A 22 2.89 6.12 15.71
N ILE A 23 1.79 5.55 15.20
CA ILE A 23 0.44 5.97 15.57
C ILE A 23 0.20 5.63 17.05
N PRO A 24 -0.33 6.57 17.87
CA PRO A 24 -0.59 6.34 19.29
C PRO A 24 -1.59 5.20 19.54
N ILE A 25 -2.61 5.10 18.71
CA ILE A 25 -3.61 4.03 18.75
C ILE A 25 -3.08 2.84 17.96
N LYS A 26 -2.95 1.67 18.63
CA LYS A 26 -2.43 0.46 18.00
C LYS A 26 -3.53 -0.31 17.29
N ILE A 27 -3.24 -0.75 16.06
CA ILE A 27 -4.08 -1.67 15.31
C ILE A 27 -3.89 -3.06 15.90
N VAL A 28 -4.88 -3.56 16.63
CA VAL A 28 -4.88 -4.92 17.17
C VAL A 28 -5.40 -5.86 16.08
N PRO A 29 -4.65 -6.88 15.64
CA PRO A 29 -5.14 -7.86 14.67
C PRO A 29 -6.35 -8.60 15.24
N LEU A 30 -7.41 -8.75 14.45
CA LEU A 30 -8.54 -9.59 14.82
C LEU A 30 -8.11 -11.07 14.77
N ALA A 31 -8.63 -11.89 15.68
CA ALA A 31 -8.38 -13.33 15.71
C ALA A 31 -8.86 -14.04 14.43
N GLU A 32 -9.90 -13.52 13.78
CA GLU A 32 -10.45 -14.03 12.54
C GLU A 32 -10.51 -12.92 11.47
N THR A 33 -10.03 -13.22 10.27
CA THR A 33 -10.08 -12.31 9.12
C THR A 33 -11.45 -12.38 8.44
N LEU A 34 -12.23 -11.31 8.54
CA LEU A 34 -13.50 -11.18 7.84
C LEU A 34 -13.29 -11.05 6.33
N LYS A 35 -14.14 -11.72 5.55
CA LYS A 35 -14.13 -11.59 4.08
C LYS A 35 -14.69 -10.23 3.67
N LYS A 36 -14.07 -9.62 2.65
CA LYS A 36 -14.61 -8.41 2.02
C LYS A 36 -15.97 -8.72 1.37
N PRO A 37 -17.02 -7.90 1.59
CA PRO A 37 -18.33 -8.11 0.98
C PRO A 37 -18.26 -7.88 -0.54
N ASP A 38 -19.22 -8.43 -1.30
CA ASP A 38 -19.12 -8.41 -2.76
C ASP A 38 -19.20 -7.00 -3.37
N TRP A 39 -19.96 -6.08 -2.77
CA TRP A 39 -20.14 -4.72 -3.30
C TRP A 39 -18.86 -3.85 -3.28
N ILE A 40 -17.86 -4.16 -2.44
CA ILE A 40 -16.59 -3.42 -2.37
C ILE A 40 -15.50 -4.03 -3.25
N ARG A 41 -15.78 -5.18 -3.89
CA ARG A 41 -14.79 -5.90 -4.71
C ARG A 41 -14.92 -5.43 -6.16
N VAL A 42 -13.80 -5.05 -6.74
CA VAL A 42 -13.69 -4.72 -8.16
C VAL A 42 -12.77 -5.71 -8.86
N LYS A 43 -12.95 -5.85 -10.17
CA LYS A 43 -12.07 -6.66 -11.00
C LYS A 43 -10.83 -5.85 -11.32
N ALA A 44 -9.65 -6.43 -11.09
CA ALA A 44 -8.40 -5.80 -11.47
C ALA A 44 -8.41 -5.46 -12.96
N ALA A 45 -7.83 -4.31 -13.30
CA ALA A 45 -7.73 -3.86 -14.68
C ALA A 45 -6.97 -4.90 -15.53
N SER A 46 -7.50 -5.24 -16.70
CA SER A 46 -6.82 -6.15 -17.63
C SER A 46 -5.54 -5.50 -18.16
N SER A 47 -4.60 -6.32 -18.64
CA SER A 47 -3.39 -5.82 -19.32
C SER A 47 -3.71 -4.97 -20.55
N SER A 48 -4.85 -5.21 -21.20
CA SER A 48 -5.38 -4.43 -22.32
C SER A 48 -6.09 -3.12 -21.92
N SER A 49 -6.19 -2.81 -20.63
CA SER A 49 -6.85 -1.58 -20.17
C SER A 49 -5.97 -0.34 -20.39
N ARG A 50 -6.62 0.83 -20.45
CA ARG A 50 -5.93 2.14 -20.49
C ARG A 50 -5.05 2.41 -19.27
N PHE A 51 -5.24 1.68 -18.17
CA PHE A 51 -4.37 1.80 -17.00
C PHE A 51 -2.93 1.39 -17.33
N SER A 52 -2.73 0.36 -18.17
CA SER A 52 -1.39 -0.07 -18.60
C SER A 52 -0.66 1.02 -19.38
N GLU A 53 -1.37 1.72 -20.26
CA GLU A 53 -0.85 2.85 -21.04
C GLU A 53 -0.44 4.01 -20.12
N ILE A 54 -1.32 4.42 -19.20
CA ILE A 54 -1.04 5.51 -18.24
C ILE A 54 0.15 5.15 -17.36
N LYS A 55 0.20 3.91 -16.88
CA LYS A 55 1.32 3.40 -16.08
C LYS A 55 2.65 3.45 -16.82
N GLN A 56 2.65 3.15 -18.12
CA GLN A 56 3.84 3.24 -18.95
C GLN A 56 4.32 4.70 -19.06
N ILE A 57 3.41 5.63 -19.38
CA ILE A 57 3.72 7.07 -19.47
C ILE A 57 4.29 7.61 -18.14
N LEU A 58 3.69 7.24 -17.01
CA LEU A 58 4.16 7.67 -15.69
C LEU A 58 5.61 7.22 -15.43
N ARG A 59 5.94 5.97 -15.80
CA ARG A 59 7.29 5.41 -15.62
C ARG A 59 8.33 6.05 -16.53
N GLU A 60 7.97 6.31 -17.78
CA GLU A 60 8.83 7.00 -18.75
C GLU A 60 9.21 8.41 -18.26
N ASN A 61 8.29 9.07 -17.58
CA ASN A 61 8.52 10.40 -16.99
C ASN A 61 9.04 10.35 -15.55
N GLN A 62 9.39 9.16 -15.02
CA GLN A 62 9.88 8.97 -13.65
C GLN A 62 8.95 9.56 -12.57
N LEU A 63 7.63 9.55 -12.83
CA LEU A 63 6.61 10.07 -11.92
C LEU A 63 6.09 8.96 -11.01
N VAL A 64 5.78 9.33 -9.77
CA VAL A 64 5.22 8.45 -8.75
C VAL A 64 3.81 8.92 -8.40
N THR A 65 2.85 8.00 -8.35
CA THR A 65 1.46 8.31 -8.04
C THR A 65 0.92 7.51 -6.87
N VAL A 66 -0.05 8.08 -6.16
CA VAL A 66 -0.77 7.39 -5.08
C VAL A 66 -1.48 6.15 -5.60
N CYS A 67 -1.97 6.17 -6.84
CA CYS A 67 -2.64 5.02 -7.47
C CYS A 67 -1.74 3.78 -7.50
N GLU A 68 -0.45 3.94 -7.80
CA GLU A 68 0.52 2.84 -7.82
C GLU A 68 1.06 2.51 -6.42
N GLU A 69 1.39 3.52 -5.62
CA GLU A 69 2.01 3.33 -4.30
C GLU A 69 1.05 2.77 -3.25
N ALA A 70 -0.24 3.09 -3.36
CA ALA A 70 -1.28 2.63 -2.44
C ALA A 70 -1.98 1.34 -2.90
N SER A 71 -1.59 0.77 -4.06
CA SER A 71 -2.24 -0.42 -4.64
C SER A 71 -3.76 -0.24 -4.72
N CYS A 72 -4.19 0.87 -5.31
CA CYS A 72 -5.61 1.19 -5.49
C CYS A 72 -6.32 0.02 -6.20
N PRO A 73 -7.45 -0.49 -5.67
CA PRO A 73 -8.13 -1.67 -6.20
C PRO A 73 -8.78 -1.42 -7.57
#